data_AF-A0A068RQC4-F1
#
_entry.id   AF-A0A068RQC4-F1
#
_cell.length_a   1.000
_cell.length_b   1.000
_cell.length_c   1.000
_cell.angle_alpha   90.00
_cell.angle_beta   90.00
_cell.angle_gamma   90.00
#
_symmetry.space_group_name_H-M   'P 1'
#
loop_
_entity.id
_entity.type
_entity.pdbx_description
1 polymer ?
#
loop_
_entity_poly.entity_id
_entity_poly.type
_entity_poly.pdbx_seq_one_letter_code
_entity_poly.pdbx_strand_id
1 'polypeptide(L)'
;MTNEAETATVPHVPSKVPEKPAATGEQQQQQQEEEYKDRFLDGNQRIIAYDLLEARGKSSETTDPDVKRYRQAKEKFRKGYDLCMTIPRSLEDDVLNQHEEDIKTASETLVEAWLLDDKAAPMSERVLILGQQYEKVLLKDVPEEQREGFFVKNSLLFSAWILLVGRQYQHCLTTLTLAINSYDDLPGRVYFLRASCYFSLGKLRLGLKDLERCLQKDSKYTVAYSVQGSIYMNLKERDNAIKAFRLYLERGHPDTADFINSLYSLSILLHEKNKKTEARKYYNKAKDAEERFKKLYGTKTGMSDNKRRAIQLHESPEDARNMIFQSMPSKQYNNKIEQLIQAGILNSPYPPSADNCSNCGAKHLKDQPGKPLLCCGGCKSIWYCCRDCQVKDYKAGHKVACKKAAKR
;
A
#
# COMPACT_ATOMS: atom_id res chain seq x y z
N MET A 1 -63.32 24.30 -58.09
CA MET A 1 -61.94 24.28 -58.62
C MET A 1 -61.07 24.89 -57.54
N THR A 2 -60.07 24.12 -57.05
CA THR A 2 -58.83 24.53 -56.33
C THR A 2 -58.99 25.55 -55.19
N ASN A 3 -58.39 25.46 -54.02
CA ASN A 3 -57.39 24.64 -53.35
C ASN A 3 -57.42 25.22 -51.92
N GLU A 4 -57.09 24.47 -50.87
CA GLU A 4 -56.10 24.87 -49.86
C GLU A 4 -56.14 23.94 -48.65
N ALA A 5 -54.92 23.62 -48.21
CA ALA A 5 -54.58 22.54 -47.33
C ALA A 5 -54.68 22.94 -45.85
N GLU A 6 -55.21 22.01 -45.06
CA GLU A 6 -55.16 22.00 -43.60
C GLU A 6 -53.71 21.76 -43.12
N THR A 7 -53.24 22.58 -42.18
CA THR A 7 -52.18 22.18 -41.24
C THR A 7 -52.58 22.55 -39.82
N ALA A 8 -52.63 21.52 -38.98
CA ALA A 8 -53.11 21.54 -37.62
C ALA A 8 -52.05 22.06 -36.64
N THR A 9 -52.46 22.96 -35.75
CA THR A 9 -51.74 23.45 -34.57
C THR A 9 -51.96 22.51 -33.38
N VAL A 10 -50.87 22.04 -32.76
CA VAL A 10 -50.86 21.24 -31.52
C VAL A 10 -50.99 22.18 -30.30
N PRO A 11 -51.87 21.91 -29.32
CA PRO A 11 -51.95 22.71 -28.10
C PRO A 11 -51.04 22.20 -26.97
N HIS A 12 -50.49 23.17 -26.23
CA HIS A 12 -49.57 23.06 -25.10
C HIS A 12 -50.31 22.64 -23.81
N VAL A 13 -49.84 21.57 -23.14
CA VAL A 13 -50.34 21.14 -21.82
C VAL A 13 -49.35 21.61 -20.72
N PRO A 14 -49.80 22.29 -19.64
CA PRO A 14 -48.94 22.73 -18.55
C PRO A 14 -48.75 21.61 -17.51
N SER A 15 -47.49 21.31 -17.18
CA SER A 15 -47.13 20.32 -16.15
C SER A 15 -46.99 20.97 -14.77
N LYS A 16 -47.72 20.44 -13.79
CA LYS A 16 -47.77 20.89 -12.38
C LYS A 16 -46.44 20.66 -11.68
N VAL A 17 -45.95 21.71 -10.99
CA VAL A 17 -44.85 21.62 -10.01
C VAL A 17 -45.44 21.30 -8.64
N PRO A 18 -44.96 20.29 -7.91
CA PRO A 18 -45.33 20.12 -6.50
C PRO A 18 -44.40 20.94 -5.59
N GLU A 19 -45.01 21.76 -4.73
CA GLU A 19 -44.36 22.51 -3.65
C GLU A 19 -43.73 21.56 -2.62
N LYS A 20 -42.49 21.87 -2.18
CA LYS A 20 -41.83 21.20 -1.06
C LYS A 20 -42.24 21.87 0.26
N PRO A 21 -42.57 21.12 1.32
CA PRO A 21 -42.86 21.69 2.62
C PRO A 21 -41.60 22.21 3.30
N ALA A 22 -41.77 23.30 4.06
CA ALA A 22 -40.76 23.96 4.87
C ALA A 22 -40.16 23.02 5.92
N ALA A 23 -38.83 22.93 5.95
CA ALA A 23 -38.10 22.18 6.97
C ALA A 23 -38.06 22.97 8.27
N THR A 24 -38.70 22.42 9.31
CA THR A 24 -38.59 22.83 10.70
C THR A 24 -37.17 22.60 11.22
N GLY A 25 -36.71 23.54 12.05
CA GLY A 25 -35.38 23.53 12.65
C GLY A 25 -35.21 22.40 13.64
N GLU A 26 -34.53 21.33 13.22
CA GLU A 26 -33.95 20.30 14.10
C GLU A 26 -32.94 19.43 13.32
N GLN A 27 -32.09 20.04 12.49
CA GLN A 27 -31.01 19.32 11.77
C GLN A 27 -29.72 20.15 11.67
N GLN A 28 -29.26 20.70 12.79
CA GLN A 28 -27.90 21.23 12.89
C GLN A 28 -27.15 20.56 14.03
N GLN A 29 -26.63 19.36 13.76
CA GLN A 29 -25.35 18.82 14.26
C GLN A 29 -25.21 17.34 13.85
N GLN A 30 -25.01 17.09 12.55
CA GLN A 30 -24.28 15.90 12.13
C GLN A 30 -22.94 16.37 11.59
N GLN A 31 -21.92 16.31 12.45
CA GLN A 31 -20.53 16.43 12.04
C GLN A 31 -20.24 15.29 11.07
N GLN A 32 -20.11 15.61 9.78
CA GLN A 32 -19.51 14.70 8.82
C GLN A 32 -18.03 14.57 9.17
N GLU A 33 -17.69 13.50 9.90
CA GLU A 33 -16.33 13.00 9.97
C GLU A 33 -15.96 12.48 8.58
N GLU A 34 -14.99 13.13 7.92
CA GLU A 34 -14.47 12.64 6.65
C GLU A 34 -13.78 11.29 6.89
N GLU A 35 -14.19 10.26 6.16
CA GLU A 35 -13.62 8.91 6.19
C GLU A 35 -12.09 8.99 5.99
N TYR A 36 -11.32 8.69 7.04
CA TYR A 36 -9.86 8.65 6.97
C TYR A 36 -9.43 7.50 6.03
N LYS A 37 -8.85 7.87 4.88
CA LYS A 37 -8.24 6.90 3.96
C LYS A 37 -6.79 6.67 4.36
N ASP A 38 -6.51 5.54 5.03
CA ASP A 38 -5.15 5.13 5.37
C ASP A 38 -4.36 4.83 4.08
N ARG A 39 -3.43 5.72 3.73
CA ARG A 39 -2.53 5.54 2.56
C ARG A 39 -1.29 4.71 2.90
N PHE A 40 -1.05 4.41 4.18
CA PHE A 40 0.13 3.66 4.62
C PHE A 40 0.07 2.20 4.16
N LEU A 41 -1.13 1.62 4.08
CA LEU A 41 -1.39 0.23 3.69
C LEU A 41 -1.64 0.03 2.18
N ASP A 42 -1.47 1.06 1.35
CA ASP A 42 -1.57 0.92 -0.11
C ASP A 42 -0.30 0.25 -0.69
N GLY A 43 0.03 -0.95 -0.20
CA GLY A 43 1.13 -1.82 -0.63
C GLY A 43 1.01 -2.36 -2.07
N ASN A 44 0.16 -1.78 -2.90
CA ASN A 44 0.03 -2.07 -4.33
C ASN A 44 0.87 -1.15 -5.22
N GLN A 45 1.69 -0.26 -4.64
CA GLN A 45 2.62 0.54 -5.42
C GLN A 45 3.79 -0.32 -5.89
N ARG A 46 3.69 -0.80 -7.12
CA ARG A 46 4.77 -1.49 -7.84
C ARG A 46 6.12 -0.76 -7.79
N ILE A 47 6.08 0.56 -7.62
CA ILE A 47 7.26 1.41 -7.53
C ILE A 47 7.43 1.82 -6.07
N ILE A 48 8.34 1.14 -5.38
CA ILE A 48 8.73 1.51 -4.02
C ILE A 48 9.90 2.50 -4.13
N ALA A 49 9.83 3.62 -3.41
CA ALA A 49 10.86 4.66 -3.50
C ALA A 49 12.27 4.11 -3.22
N TYR A 50 12.41 3.22 -2.22
CA TYR A 50 13.68 2.59 -1.87
C TYR A 50 14.28 1.72 -2.99
N ASP A 51 13.44 1.12 -3.85
CA ASP A 51 13.90 0.42 -5.05
C ASP A 51 14.47 1.40 -6.08
N LEU A 52 13.83 2.56 -6.27
CA LEU A 52 14.37 3.61 -7.15
C LEU A 52 15.70 4.16 -6.63
N LEU A 53 15.84 4.32 -5.31
CA LEU A 53 17.09 4.74 -4.68
C LEU A 53 18.23 3.76 -5.00
N GLU A 54 17.95 2.46 -4.89
CA GLU A 54 18.89 1.39 -5.20
C GLU A 54 19.24 1.35 -6.69
N ALA A 55 18.23 1.41 -7.58
CA ALA A 55 18.43 1.42 -9.03
C ALA A 55 19.31 2.59 -9.50
N ARG A 56 19.30 3.70 -8.76
CA ARG A 56 20.08 4.90 -9.05
C ARG A 56 21.47 4.88 -8.43
N GLY A 57 21.82 3.84 -7.65
CA GLY A 57 23.09 3.77 -6.93
C GLY A 57 23.25 4.80 -5.81
N LYS A 58 22.14 5.40 -5.35
CA LYS A 58 22.13 6.50 -4.37
C LYS A 58 21.88 6.03 -2.94
N SER A 59 21.89 4.73 -2.74
CA SER A 59 21.74 4.03 -1.47
C SER A 59 22.60 4.56 -0.32
N SER A 60 23.80 5.07 -0.63
CA SER A 60 24.77 5.64 0.32
C SER A 60 24.62 7.15 0.54
N GLU A 61 23.79 7.83 -0.26
CA GLU A 61 23.55 9.29 -0.15
C GLU A 61 22.50 9.63 0.93
N THR A 62 21.95 8.63 1.63
CA THR A 62 20.98 8.80 2.72
C THR A 62 21.34 7.92 3.91
N THR A 63 21.07 8.43 5.12
CA THR A 63 21.22 7.73 6.39
C THR A 63 19.90 7.20 6.94
N ASP A 64 18.85 7.20 6.11
CA ASP A 64 17.51 6.76 6.50
C ASP A 64 17.55 5.29 6.98
N PRO A 65 17.22 5.01 8.26
CA PRO A 65 17.22 3.65 8.79
C PRO A 65 16.20 2.75 8.08
N ASP A 66 15.11 3.32 7.53
CA ASP A 66 14.08 2.55 6.83
C ASP A 66 14.59 1.97 5.51
N VAL A 67 15.57 2.61 4.87
CA VAL A 67 16.21 2.05 3.66
C VAL A 67 16.91 0.73 4.00
N LYS A 68 17.63 0.66 5.13
CA LYS A 68 18.30 -0.56 5.57
C LYS A 68 17.28 -1.62 5.99
N ARG A 69 16.26 -1.23 6.75
CA ARG A 69 15.15 -2.11 7.18
C ARG A 69 14.44 -2.73 5.97
N TYR A 70 14.09 -1.91 4.98
CA TYR A 70 13.46 -2.36 3.74
C TYR A 70 14.32 -3.38 2.97
N ARG A 71 15.64 -3.13 2.83
CA ARG A 71 16.54 -4.10 2.17
C ARG A 71 16.61 -5.43 2.91
N GLN A 72 16.70 -5.38 4.24
CA GLN A 72 16.71 -6.59 5.08
C GLN A 72 15.40 -7.36 4.93
N ALA A 73 14.26 -6.67 4.96
CA ALA A 73 12.95 -7.26 4.73
C ALA A 73 12.88 -7.92 3.33
N LYS A 74 13.35 -7.23 2.29
CA LYS A 74 13.35 -7.71 0.90
C LYS A 74 14.24 -8.95 0.71
N GLU A 75 15.42 -8.97 1.31
CA GLU A 75 16.31 -10.14 1.29
C GLU A 75 15.68 -11.32 2.02
N LYS A 76 15.11 -11.08 3.21
CA LYS A 76 14.44 -12.12 3.99
C LYS A 76 13.21 -12.66 3.27
N PHE A 77 12.38 -11.79 2.70
CA PHE A 77 11.24 -12.18 1.87
C PHE A 77 11.69 -13.06 0.71
N ARG A 78 12.75 -12.67 -0.01
CA ARG A 78 13.29 -13.46 -1.11
C ARG A 78 13.75 -14.85 -0.66
N LYS A 79 14.40 -14.97 0.49
CA LYS A 79 14.83 -16.28 1.04
C LYS A 79 13.62 -17.18 1.33
N GLY A 80 12.62 -16.67 2.06
CA GLY A 80 11.39 -17.40 2.35
C GLY A 80 10.60 -17.75 1.09
N TYR A 81 10.55 -16.84 0.12
CA TYR A 81 9.85 -17.04 -1.14
C TYR A 81 10.55 -18.07 -2.04
N ASP A 82 11.88 -18.03 -2.14
CA ASP A 82 12.66 -19.00 -2.92
C ASP A 82 12.49 -20.43 -2.35
N LEU A 83 12.39 -20.57 -1.01
CA LEU A 83 12.07 -21.83 -0.33
C LEU A 83 10.62 -22.24 -0.57
N CYS A 84 9.67 -21.32 -0.46
CA CYS A 84 8.26 -21.53 -0.77
C CYS A 84 8.05 -22.07 -2.21
N MET A 85 8.84 -21.58 -3.17
CA MET A 85 8.81 -22.07 -4.56
C MET A 85 9.41 -23.49 -4.71
N THR A 86 10.02 -24.08 -3.68
CA THR A 86 10.48 -25.49 -3.67
C THR A 86 9.34 -26.46 -3.38
N ILE A 87 8.39 -26.01 -2.58
CA ILE A 87 7.36 -26.84 -1.99
C ILE A 87 6.24 -27.00 -3.03
N PRO A 88 5.81 -28.24 -3.35
CA PRO A 88 4.68 -28.47 -4.24
C PRO A 88 3.42 -27.75 -3.75
N ARG A 89 2.53 -27.32 -4.65
CA ARG A 89 1.30 -26.59 -4.30
C ARG A 89 0.16 -27.48 -3.76
N SER A 90 0.48 -28.73 -3.38
CA SER A 90 -0.50 -29.71 -2.92
C SER A 90 -0.92 -29.43 -1.48
N LEU A 91 -2.17 -29.77 -1.16
CA LEU A 91 -2.69 -29.82 0.21
C LEU A 91 -2.85 -31.27 0.71
N GLU A 92 -2.43 -32.27 -0.08
CA GLU A 92 -2.48 -33.68 0.31
C GLU A 92 -1.48 -33.99 1.44
N ASP A 93 -1.90 -34.82 2.40
CA ASP A 93 -1.17 -35.04 3.65
C ASP A 93 0.22 -35.67 3.44
N ASP A 94 0.35 -36.55 2.45
CA ASP A 94 1.61 -37.19 2.07
C ASP A 94 2.66 -36.15 1.64
N VAL A 95 2.26 -35.17 0.83
CA VAL A 95 3.12 -34.08 0.38
C VAL A 95 3.44 -33.12 1.52
N LEU A 96 2.46 -32.77 2.35
CA LEU A 96 2.67 -31.88 3.48
C LEU A 96 3.64 -32.46 4.51
N ASN A 97 3.54 -33.76 4.78
CA ASN A 97 4.44 -34.47 5.69
C ASN A 97 5.89 -34.49 5.19
N GLN A 98 6.11 -34.62 3.88
CA GLN A 98 7.45 -34.61 3.30
C GLN A 98 8.13 -33.23 3.35
N HIS A 99 7.34 -32.16 3.36
CA HIS A 99 7.82 -30.78 3.32
C HIS A 99 7.50 -29.98 4.60
N GLU A 100 7.21 -30.66 5.71
CA GLU A 100 6.70 -30.04 6.93
C GLU A 100 7.60 -28.90 7.44
N GLU A 101 8.90 -29.18 7.56
CA GLU A 101 9.91 -28.23 8.03
C GLU A 101 10.14 -27.07 7.04
N ASP A 102 10.10 -27.35 5.74
CA ASP A 102 10.23 -26.32 4.70
C ASP A 102 9.02 -25.37 4.71
N ILE A 103 7.81 -25.91 4.91
CA ILE A 103 6.57 -25.13 5.02
C ILE A 103 6.64 -24.19 6.22
N LYS A 104 7.02 -24.71 7.40
CA LYS A 104 7.18 -23.90 8.62
C LYS A 104 8.24 -22.81 8.39
N THR A 105 9.45 -23.21 7.98
CA THR A 105 10.57 -22.29 7.78
C THR A 105 10.25 -21.19 6.76
N ALA A 106 9.65 -21.54 5.61
CA ALA A 106 9.27 -20.57 4.60
C ALA A 106 8.22 -19.59 5.12
N SER A 107 7.20 -20.10 5.82
CA SER A 107 6.09 -19.29 6.33
C SER A 107 6.56 -18.29 7.38
N GLU A 108 7.35 -18.75 8.35
CA GLU A 108 7.87 -17.91 9.42
C GLU A 108 8.84 -16.87 8.89
N THR A 109 9.71 -17.25 7.95
CA THR A 109 10.62 -16.31 7.29
C THR A 109 9.86 -15.20 6.54
N LEU A 110 8.75 -15.53 5.87
CA LEU A 110 7.91 -14.55 5.18
C LEU A 110 7.18 -13.63 6.15
N VAL A 111 6.64 -14.16 7.25
CA VAL A 111 6.01 -13.37 8.32
C VAL A 111 7.01 -12.40 8.94
N GLU A 112 8.22 -12.85 9.25
CA GLU A 112 9.28 -12.00 9.77
C GLU A 112 9.68 -10.90 8.77
N ALA A 113 9.73 -11.21 7.47
CA ALA A 113 9.99 -10.22 6.44
C ALA A 113 8.90 -9.15 6.39
N TRP A 114 7.63 -9.56 6.45
CA TRP A 114 6.48 -8.66 6.50
C TRP A 114 6.47 -7.77 7.75
N LEU A 115 6.81 -8.34 8.92
CA LEU A 115 6.98 -7.57 10.15
C LEU A 115 8.17 -6.58 10.09
N LEU A 116 9.19 -6.85 9.28
CA LEU A 116 10.29 -5.90 9.07
C LEU A 116 9.90 -4.77 8.12
N ASP A 117 9.27 -5.05 6.98
CA ASP A 117 8.68 -4.05 6.09
C ASP A 117 7.62 -4.68 5.17
N ASP A 118 6.36 -4.28 5.30
CA ASP A 118 5.25 -4.76 4.50
C ASP A 118 5.40 -4.38 3.01
N LYS A 119 6.07 -3.26 2.71
CA LYS A 119 6.39 -2.86 1.32
C LYS A 119 7.28 -3.88 0.63
N ALA A 120 8.14 -4.58 1.39
CA ALA A 120 9.04 -5.59 0.84
C ALA A 120 8.41 -6.99 0.76
N ALA A 121 7.20 -7.17 1.29
CA ALA A 121 6.53 -8.45 1.42
C ALA A 121 5.19 -8.46 0.66
N PRO A 122 5.21 -8.49 -0.69
CA PRO A 122 3.99 -8.56 -1.47
C PRO A 122 3.30 -9.92 -1.28
N MET A 123 1.98 -9.89 -1.19
CA MET A 123 1.19 -11.12 -1.21
C MET A 123 1.09 -11.67 -2.64
N SER A 124 1.17 -12.99 -2.80
CA SER A 124 0.94 -13.68 -4.07
C SER A 124 0.09 -14.93 -3.87
N GLU A 125 -0.50 -15.45 -4.94
CA GLU A 125 -1.24 -16.72 -4.91
C GLU A 125 -0.41 -17.84 -4.28
N ARG A 126 0.89 -17.91 -4.59
CA ARG A 126 1.78 -18.92 -4.02
C ARG A 126 1.93 -18.76 -2.50
N VAL A 127 2.02 -17.53 -2.00
CA VAL A 127 2.11 -17.24 -0.56
C VAL A 127 0.79 -17.57 0.14
N LEU A 128 -0.36 -17.33 -0.51
CA LEU A 128 -1.67 -17.73 0.03
C LEU A 128 -1.79 -19.25 0.18
N ILE A 129 -1.37 -20.01 -0.85
CA ILE A 129 -1.33 -21.48 -0.77
C ILE A 129 -0.39 -21.93 0.35
N LEU A 130 0.77 -21.26 0.52
CA LEU A 130 1.68 -21.58 1.62
C LEU A 130 1.00 -21.36 2.99
N GLY A 131 0.21 -20.29 3.15
CA GLY A 131 -0.55 -20.05 4.38
C GLY A 131 -1.50 -21.21 4.72
N GLN A 132 -2.21 -21.74 3.71
CA GLN A 132 -3.10 -22.91 3.88
C GLN A 132 -2.30 -24.17 4.24
N GLN A 133 -1.16 -24.40 3.57
CA GLN A 133 -0.25 -25.50 3.88
C GLN A 133 0.27 -25.41 5.32
N TYR A 134 0.64 -24.21 5.75
CA TYR A 134 1.18 -23.94 7.08
C TYR A 134 0.14 -24.18 8.17
N GLU A 135 -1.08 -23.69 7.99
CA GLU A 135 -2.19 -23.96 8.93
C GLU A 135 -2.44 -25.47 9.07
N LYS A 136 -2.53 -26.20 7.95
CA LYS A 136 -2.77 -27.64 7.97
C LYS A 136 -1.64 -28.43 8.62
N VAL A 137 -0.38 -28.03 8.36
CA VAL A 137 0.81 -28.59 9.02
C VAL A 137 0.78 -28.37 10.53
N LEU A 138 0.41 -27.17 10.99
CA LEU A 138 0.37 -26.86 12.43
C LEU A 138 -0.75 -27.60 13.17
N LEU A 139 -1.86 -27.92 12.51
CA LEU A 139 -3.03 -28.57 13.11
C LEU A 139 -3.02 -30.11 12.98
N LYS A 140 -2.03 -30.68 12.29
CA LYS A 140 -1.92 -32.12 11.99
C LYS A 140 -2.06 -33.00 13.24
N ASP A 141 -1.27 -32.70 14.27
CA ASP A 141 -1.23 -33.49 15.51
C ASP A 141 -2.17 -32.94 16.61
N VAL A 142 -2.98 -31.93 16.27
CA VAL A 142 -3.92 -31.32 17.20
C VAL A 142 -5.28 -32.04 17.09
N PRO A 143 -5.81 -32.62 18.18
CA PRO A 143 -7.13 -33.25 18.19
C PRO A 143 -8.21 -32.27 17.73
N GLU A 144 -9.20 -32.73 16.97
CA GLU A 144 -10.22 -31.86 16.35
C GLU A 144 -10.94 -30.96 17.36
N GLU A 145 -11.26 -31.49 18.52
CA GLU A 145 -11.89 -30.79 19.65
C GLU A 145 -11.04 -29.65 20.22
N GLN A 146 -9.72 -29.69 19.99
CA GLN A 146 -8.74 -28.72 20.48
C GLN A 146 -8.23 -27.79 19.38
N ARG A 147 -8.57 -28.05 18.11
CA ARG A 147 -8.19 -27.17 16.99
C ARG A 147 -8.84 -25.81 17.12
N GLU A 148 -10.08 -25.78 17.60
CA GLU A 148 -10.80 -24.53 17.89
C GLU A 148 -10.19 -23.86 19.13
N GLY A 149 -9.28 -22.91 18.90
CA GLY A 149 -8.52 -22.23 19.96
C GLY A 149 -7.01 -22.48 19.93
N PHE A 150 -6.51 -23.34 19.05
CA PHE A 150 -5.08 -23.55 18.86
C PHE A 150 -4.49 -22.42 18.01
N PHE A 151 -3.66 -21.57 18.64
CA PHE A 151 -3.09 -20.41 17.97
C PHE A 151 -1.58 -20.32 18.15
N VAL A 152 -0.84 -20.46 17.05
CA VAL A 152 0.60 -20.24 17.01
C VAL A 152 0.89 -18.80 16.59
N LYS A 153 1.85 -18.14 17.24
CA LYS A 153 2.22 -16.72 16.99
C LYS A 153 2.36 -16.39 15.52
N ASN A 154 3.21 -17.12 14.80
CA ASN A 154 3.48 -16.87 13.39
C ASN A 154 2.26 -17.17 12.51
N SER A 155 1.44 -18.16 12.86
CA SER A 155 0.18 -18.44 12.17
C SER A 155 -0.80 -17.27 12.28
N LEU A 156 -1.02 -16.74 13.50
CA LEU A 156 -1.85 -15.55 13.71
C LEU A 156 -1.36 -14.35 12.90
N LEU A 157 -0.05 -14.12 12.88
CA LEU A 157 0.55 -13.01 12.15
C LEU A 157 0.46 -13.20 10.63
N PHE A 158 0.61 -14.42 10.13
CA PHE A 158 0.39 -14.74 8.71
C PHE A 158 -1.07 -14.47 8.34
N SER A 159 -2.02 -14.96 9.13
CA SER A 159 -3.45 -14.71 8.92
C SER A 159 -3.77 -13.21 8.96
N ALA A 160 -3.20 -12.46 9.91
CA ALA A 160 -3.34 -11.01 9.96
C ALA A 160 -2.80 -10.32 8.71
N TRP A 161 -1.65 -10.76 8.18
CA TRP A 161 -1.09 -10.25 6.92
C TRP A 161 -2.04 -10.50 5.75
N ILE A 162 -2.57 -11.72 5.59
CA ILE A 162 -3.54 -12.05 4.54
C ILE A 162 -4.79 -11.17 4.65
N LEU A 163 -5.36 -11.06 5.85
CA LEU A 163 -6.58 -10.28 6.11
C LEU A 163 -6.36 -8.79 5.85
N LEU A 164 -5.19 -8.25 6.18
CA LEU A 164 -4.85 -6.86 5.95
C LEU A 164 -4.77 -6.54 4.45
N VAL A 165 -4.10 -7.40 3.68
CA VAL A 165 -4.02 -7.27 2.21
C VAL A 165 -5.41 -7.44 1.58
N GLY A 166 -6.22 -8.36 2.11
CA GLY A 166 -7.61 -8.56 1.72
C GLY A 166 -8.57 -7.46 2.18
N ARG A 167 -8.09 -6.42 2.87
CA ARG A 167 -8.88 -5.31 3.44
C ARG A 167 -10.00 -5.78 4.39
N GLN A 168 -9.85 -6.97 4.97
CA GLN A 168 -10.78 -7.53 5.94
C GLN A 168 -10.46 -7.01 7.34
N TYR A 169 -10.58 -5.69 7.53
CA TYR A 169 -10.06 -5.01 8.72
C TYR A 169 -10.67 -5.49 10.03
N GLN A 170 -11.97 -5.86 10.04
CA GLN A 170 -12.64 -6.34 11.24
C GLN A 170 -12.07 -7.71 11.70
N HIS A 171 -11.86 -8.64 10.77
CA HIS A 171 -11.23 -9.93 11.07
C HIS A 171 -9.76 -9.75 11.46
N CYS A 172 -9.01 -8.92 10.71
CA CYS A 172 -7.62 -8.62 11.02
C CYS A 172 -7.46 -8.02 12.43
N LEU A 173 -8.38 -7.14 12.84
CA LEU A 173 -8.41 -6.58 14.18
C LEU A 173 -8.56 -7.66 15.26
N THR A 174 -9.49 -8.60 15.06
CA THR A 174 -9.70 -9.73 15.97
C THR A 174 -8.45 -10.59 16.06
N THR A 175 -7.85 -10.95 14.91
CA THR A 175 -6.64 -11.77 14.85
C THR A 175 -5.43 -11.09 15.51
N LEU A 176 -5.21 -9.79 15.26
CA LEU A 176 -4.12 -9.03 15.89
C LEU A 176 -4.35 -8.85 17.40
N THR A 177 -5.60 -8.69 17.83
CA THR A 177 -5.95 -8.61 19.25
C THR A 177 -5.69 -9.93 19.96
N LEU A 178 -6.06 -11.04 19.33
CA LEU A 178 -5.75 -12.37 19.83
C LEU A 178 -4.23 -12.57 19.94
N ALA A 179 -3.45 -12.21 18.91
CA ALA A 179 -2.00 -12.29 18.98
C ALA A 179 -1.43 -11.49 20.16
N ILE A 180 -1.89 -10.24 20.33
CA ILE A 180 -1.46 -9.35 21.42
C ILE A 180 -1.83 -9.89 22.81
N ASN A 181 -2.96 -10.57 22.95
CA ASN A 181 -3.38 -11.14 24.22
C ASN A 181 -2.67 -12.47 24.54
N SER A 182 -2.28 -13.23 23.51
CA SER A 182 -1.64 -14.54 23.66
C SER A 182 -0.11 -14.46 23.78
N TYR A 183 0.52 -13.39 23.30
CA TYR A 183 1.98 -13.28 23.20
C TYR A 183 2.49 -11.90 23.66
N ASP A 184 3.33 -11.89 24.69
CA ASP A 184 3.91 -10.66 25.26
C ASP A 184 5.09 -10.10 24.45
N ASP A 185 5.72 -10.95 23.62
CA ASP A 185 6.98 -10.70 22.91
C ASP A 185 6.79 -10.15 21.48
N LEU A 186 5.69 -9.43 21.24
CA LEU A 186 5.39 -8.87 19.93
C LEU A 186 6.09 -7.52 19.68
N PRO A 187 6.60 -7.29 18.45
CA PRO A 187 7.25 -6.03 18.11
C PRO A 187 6.25 -4.88 18.07
N GLY A 188 6.74 -3.65 18.29
CA GLY A 188 5.92 -2.43 18.26
C GLY A 188 5.07 -2.27 17.00
N ARG A 189 5.55 -2.81 15.86
CA ARG A 189 4.81 -2.80 14.59
C ARG A 189 3.45 -3.49 14.65
N VAL A 190 3.27 -4.53 15.46
CA VAL A 190 1.97 -5.23 15.55
C VAL A 190 0.88 -4.28 16.04
N TYR A 191 1.20 -3.43 17.02
CA TYR A 191 0.30 -2.37 17.47
C TYR A 191 0.03 -1.35 16.38
N PHE A 192 1.05 -0.96 15.61
CA PHE A 192 0.88 -0.08 14.45
C PHE A 192 -0.08 -0.68 13.40
N LEU A 193 0.06 -1.97 13.07
CA LEU A 193 -0.83 -2.66 12.12
C LEU A 193 -2.28 -2.71 12.62
N ARG A 194 -2.48 -2.95 13.93
CA ARG A 194 -3.81 -2.91 14.53
C ARG A 194 -4.38 -1.49 14.55
N ALA A 195 -3.54 -0.46 14.77
CA ALA A 195 -3.94 0.93 14.64
C ALA A 195 -4.46 1.24 13.22
N SER A 196 -3.77 0.79 12.18
CA SER A 196 -4.24 0.94 10.79
C SER A 196 -5.59 0.26 10.53
N CYS A 197 -5.85 -0.89 11.15
CA CYS A 197 -7.17 -1.53 11.10
C CYS A 197 -8.23 -0.66 11.80
N TYR A 198 -7.93 -0.12 12.98
CA TYR A 198 -8.82 0.82 13.66
C TYR A 198 -9.11 2.06 12.81
N PHE A 199 -8.10 2.64 12.17
CA PHE A 199 -8.27 3.81 11.32
C PHE A 199 -9.15 3.53 10.10
N SER A 200 -8.94 2.37 9.46
CA SER A 200 -9.77 1.91 8.34
C SER A 200 -11.22 1.64 8.74
N LEU A 201 -11.49 1.42 10.04
CA LEU A 201 -12.83 1.23 10.60
C LEU A 201 -13.39 2.52 11.24
N GLY A 202 -12.73 3.68 11.06
CA GLY A 202 -13.14 4.96 11.66
C GLY A 202 -12.91 5.08 13.17
N LYS A 203 -12.29 4.08 13.82
CA LYS A 203 -12.05 4.05 15.26
C LYS A 203 -10.78 4.80 15.66
N LEU A 204 -10.70 6.09 15.30
CA LEU A 204 -9.48 6.90 15.35
C LEU A 204 -8.81 6.97 16.73
N ARG A 205 -9.60 7.12 17.80
CA ARG A 205 -9.07 7.20 19.19
C ARG A 205 -8.41 5.90 19.65
N LEU A 206 -8.95 4.75 19.25
CA LEU A 206 -8.36 3.46 19.59
C LEU A 206 -7.05 3.24 18.83
N GLY A 207 -7.01 3.62 17.56
CA GLY A 207 -5.77 3.58 16.79
C GLY A 207 -4.69 4.50 17.36
N LEU A 208 -5.02 5.69 17.84
CA LEU A 208 -4.06 6.58 18.53
C LEU A 208 -3.43 5.91 19.77
N LYS A 209 -4.23 5.22 20.59
CA LYS A 209 -3.71 4.46 21.76
C LYS A 209 -2.75 3.35 21.33
N ASP A 210 -3.02 2.70 20.21
CA ASP A 210 -2.12 1.67 19.68
C ASP A 210 -0.85 2.26 19.06
N LEU A 211 -0.90 3.46 18.47
CA LEU A 211 0.30 4.19 18.06
C LEU A 211 1.17 4.57 19.27
N GLU A 212 0.56 4.96 20.40
CA GLU A 212 1.30 5.20 21.64
C GLU A 212 1.99 3.92 22.15
N ARG A 213 1.29 2.78 22.14
CA ARG A 213 1.89 1.48 22.49
C ARG A 213 2.99 1.06 21.52
N CYS A 214 2.83 1.32 20.24
CA CYS A 214 3.86 1.10 19.22
C CYS A 214 5.14 1.85 19.60
N LEU A 215 5.04 3.14 19.93
CA LEU A 215 6.16 4.00 20.33
C LEU A 215 6.76 3.63 21.70
N GLN A 216 5.96 3.06 22.61
CA GLN A 216 6.46 2.52 23.89
C GLN A 216 7.33 1.28 23.67
N LYS A 217 6.93 0.40 22.74
CA LYS A 217 7.67 -0.83 22.39
C LYS A 217 8.88 -0.56 21.49
N ASP A 218 8.75 0.37 20.55
CA ASP A 218 9.82 0.82 19.66
C ASP A 218 9.81 2.35 19.54
N SER A 219 10.64 3.01 20.36
CA SER A 219 10.77 4.46 20.34
C SER A 219 11.36 5.01 19.04
N LYS A 220 11.93 4.15 18.18
CA LYS A 220 12.49 4.50 16.87
C LYS A 220 11.47 4.32 15.74
N TYR A 221 10.24 3.90 16.05
CA TYR A 221 9.14 3.81 15.08
C TYR A 221 8.55 5.20 14.79
N THR A 222 9.39 6.12 14.30
CA THR A 222 9.08 7.55 14.23
C THR A 222 7.90 7.87 13.33
N VAL A 223 7.62 7.04 12.32
CA VAL A 223 6.44 7.19 11.44
C VAL A 223 5.12 7.20 12.21
N ALA A 224 5.06 6.60 13.41
CA ALA A 224 3.87 6.71 14.25
C ALA A 224 3.54 8.18 14.60
N TYR A 225 4.52 9.07 14.74
CA TYR A 225 4.29 10.49 15.02
C TYR A 225 3.65 11.23 13.82
N SER A 226 4.05 10.93 12.58
CA SER A 226 3.44 11.56 11.40
C SER A 226 2.00 11.08 11.19
N VAL A 227 1.74 9.79 11.47
CA VAL A 227 0.38 9.24 11.45
C VAL A 227 -0.47 9.86 12.55
N GLN A 228 0.02 9.94 13.80
CA GLN A 228 -0.67 10.63 14.90
C GLN A 228 -1.04 12.07 14.49
N GLY A 229 -0.09 12.83 13.92
CA GLY A 229 -0.34 14.19 13.45
C GLY A 229 -1.47 14.27 12.42
N SER A 230 -1.50 13.34 11.48
CA SER A 230 -2.54 13.26 10.44
C SER A 230 -3.91 12.91 11.03
N ILE A 231 -3.95 11.98 11.98
CA ILE A 231 -5.19 11.60 12.68
C ILE A 231 -5.71 12.77 13.54
N TYR A 232 -4.84 13.47 14.26
CA TYR A 232 -5.24 14.67 15.02
C TYR A 232 -5.74 15.78 14.10
N MET A 233 -5.19 15.94 12.89
CA MET A 233 -5.75 16.87 11.91
C MET A 233 -7.17 16.49 11.50
N ASN A 234 -7.42 15.20 11.23
CA ASN A 234 -8.75 14.70 10.89
C ASN A 234 -9.75 14.94 12.04
N LEU A 235 -9.33 14.68 13.28
CA LEU A 235 -10.08 14.98 14.51
C LEU A 235 -10.19 16.49 14.83
N LYS A 236 -9.63 17.38 13.99
CA LYS A 236 -9.58 18.85 14.19
C LYS A 236 -8.84 19.28 15.48
N GLU A 237 -8.05 18.39 16.08
CA GLU A 237 -7.20 18.67 17.24
C GLU A 237 -5.87 19.30 16.83
N ARG A 238 -5.95 20.55 16.37
CA ARG A 238 -4.82 21.26 15.73
C ARG A 238 -3.56 21.32 16.59
N ASP A 239 -3.69 21.55 17.89
CA ASP A 239 -2.53 21.66 18.78
C ASP A 239 -1.81 20.33 18.97
N ASN A 240 -2.57 19.23 19.09
CA ASN A 240 -2.00 17.88 19.15
C ASN A 240 -1.36 17.50 17.83
N ALA A 241 -1.99 17.85 16.70
CA ALA A 241 -1.41 17.64 15.37
C ALA A 241 -0.07 18.37 15.20
N ILE A 242 0.00 19.66 15.57
CA ILE A 242 1.24 20.44 15.51
C ILE A 242 2.34 19.80 16.36
N LYS A 243 2.02 19.38 17.60
CA LYS A 243 2.98 18.70 18.49
C LYS A 243 3.52 17.41 17.86
N ALA A 244 2.62 16.55 17.36
CA ALA A 244 2.99 15.27 16.76
C ALA A 244 3.86 15.46 15.51
N PHE A 245 3.50 16.37 14.60
CA PHE A 245 4.34 16.64 13.42
C PHE A 245 5.69 17.25 13.79
N ARG A 246 5.76 18.14 14.78
CA ARG A 246 7.06 18.68 15.24
C ARG A 246 7.95 17.58 15.81
N LEU A 247 7.38 16.67 16.60
CA LEU A 247 8.10 15.53 17.14
C LEU A 247 8.58 14.58 16.02
N TYR A 248 7.77 14.40 14.96
CA TYR A 248 8.21 13.72 13.75
C TYR A 248 9.38 14.43 13.06
N LEU A 249 9.34 15.75 12.90
CA LEU A 249 10.45 16.49 12.27
C LEU A 249 11.74 16.47 13.10
N GLU A 250 11.64 16.32 14.42
CA GLU A 250 12.79 16.22 15.33
C GLU A 250 13.42 14.83 15.31
N ARG A 251 12.59 13.77 15.29
CA ARG A 251 13.06 12.39 15.44
C ARG A 251 13.14 11.60 14.13
N GLY A 252 12.31 11.95 13.16
CA GLY A 252 12.21 11.31 11.86
C GLY A 252 13.28 11.77 10.88
N HIS A 253 13.49 10.98 9.82
CA HIS A 253 14.55 11.24 8.86
C HIS A 253 14.10 12.22 7.75
N PRO A 254 14.93 13.21 7.36
CA PRO A 254 14.54 14.25 6.40
C PRO A 254 14.36 13.75 4.95
N ASP A 255 14.88 12.57 4.61
CA ASP A 255 14.78 11.97 3.27
C ASP A 255 13.52 11.13 3.05
N THR A 256 12.54 11.22 3.96
CA THR A 256 11.29 10.48 3.89
C THR A 256 10.17 11.31 3.26
N ALA A 257 9.23 10.64 2.58
CA ALA A 257 8.02 11.29 2.10
C ALA A 257 7.16 11.85 3.25
N ASP A 258 7.15 11.16 4.40
CA ASP A 258 6.45 11.58 5.60
C ASP A 258 7.01 12.87 6.21
N PHE A 259 8.31 13.14 6.06
CA PHE A 259 8.91 14.42 6.47
C PHE A 259 8.38 15.58 5.64
N ILE A 260 8.33 15.41 4.32
CA ILE A 260 7.75 16.39 3.39
C ILE A 260 6.28 16.61 3.72
N ASN A 261 5.50 15.53 3.89
CA ASN A 261 4.09 15.62 4.24
C ASN A 261 3.87 16.35 5.57
N SER A 262 4.70 16.06 6.58
CA SER A 262 4.64 16.73 7.89
C SER A 262 4.94 18.23 7.80
N LEU A 263 5.87 18.65 6.94
CA LEU A 263 6.16 20.06 6.69
C LEU A 263 4.97 20.79 6.05
N TYR A 264 4.32 20.19 5.04
CA TYR A 264 3.09 20.75 4.44
C TYR A 264 1.94 20.81 5.43
N SER A 265 1.73 19.75 6.23
CA SER A 265 0.71 19.73 7.27
C SER A 265 0.93 20.83 8.31
N LEU A 266 2.18 21.04 8.75
CA LEU A 266 2.52 22.13 9.67
C LEU A 266 2.33 23.51 9.05
N SER A 267 2.63 23.70 7.77
CA SER A 267 2.39 24.99 7.10
C SER A 267 0.90 25.33 7.10
N ILE A 268 0.02 24.36 6.81
CA ILE A 268 -1.43 24.53 6.89
C ILE A 268 -1.87 24.88 8.31
N LEU A 269 -1.48 24.07 9.30
CA LEU A 269 -1.91 24.23 10.69
C LEU A 269 -1.47 25.58 11.28
N LEU A 270 -0.26 26.03 10.97
CA LEU A 270 0.24 27.33 11.42
C LEU A 270 -0.42 28.50 10.68
N HIS A 271 -0.76 28.32 9.40
CA HIS A 271 -1.54 29.31 8.66
C HIS A 271 -2.92 29.50 9.31
N GLU A 272 -3.60 28.40 9.66
CA GLU A 272 -4.90 28.43 10.35
C GLU A 272 -4.81 29.10 11.74
N LYS A 273 -3.64 29.03 12.41
CA LYS A 273 -3.38 29.76 13.67
C LYS A 273 -2.92 31.22 13.46
N ASN A 274 -3.11 31.79 12.27
CA ASN A 274 -2.67 33.13 11.87
C ASN A 274 -1.15 33.37 11.95
N LYS A 275 -0.33 32.33 12.05
CA LYS A 275 1.14 32.41 12.06
C LYS A 275 1.71 32.33 10.63
N LYS A 276 1.30 33.26 9.77
CA LYS A 276 1.56 33.21 8.32
C LYS A 276 3.04 33.17 7.93
N THR A 277 3.91 33.90 8.65
CA THR A 277 5.36 33.91 8.40
C THR A 277 6.00 32.56 8.72
N GLU A 278 5.66 31.98 9.87
CA GLU A 278 6.11 30.64 10.27
C GLU A 278 5.59 29.57 9.30
N ALA A 279 4.31 29.66 8.92
CA ALA A 279 3.71 28.78 7.92
C ALA A 279 4.46 28.79 6.58
N ARG A 280 4.76 29.99 6.05
CA ARG A 280 5.53 30.14 4.80
C ARG A 280 6.93 29.53 4.91
N LYS A 281 7.58 29.62 6.09
CA LYS A 281 8.88 28.99 6.34
C LYS A 281 8.80 27.47 6.22
N TYR A 282 7.80 26.83 6.83
CA TYR A 282 7.61 25.38 6.71
C TYR A 282 7.23 24.94 5.29
N TYR A 283 6.40 25.72 4.60
CA TYR A 283 6.06 25.47 3.20
C TYR A 283 7.30 25.49 2.28
N ASN A 284 8.18 26.49 2.44
CA ASN A 284 9.42 26.56 1.66
C ASN A 284 10.35 25.37 1.98
N LYS A 285 10.50 25.02 3.27
CA LYS A 285 11.25 23.82 3.68
C LYS A 285 10.70 22.54 3.03
N ALA A 286 9.37 22.44 2.87
CA ALA A 286 8.76 21.28 2.21
C ALA A 286 9.20 21.20 0.74
N LYS A 287 9.21 22.32 0.01
CA LYS A 287 9.68 22.39 -1.38
C LYS A 287 11.17 22.00 -1.50
N ASP A 288 12.01 22.48 -0.59
CA ASP A 288 13.44 22.12 -0.57
C ASP A 288 13.65 20.62 -0.32
N ALA A 289 12.89 20.06 0.64
CA ALA A 289 12.91 18.63 0.93
C ALA A 289 12.38 17.79 -0.26
N GLU A 290 11.39 18.29 -1.02
CA GLU A 290 10.93 17.62 -2.24
C GLU A 290 11.99 17.56 -3.34
N GLU A 291 12.77 18.63 -3.52
CA GLU A 291 13.84 18.60 -4.52
C GLU A 291 14.97 17.64 -4.07
N ARG A 292 15.29 17.60 -2.77
CA ARG A 292 16.19 16.59 -2.21
C ARG A 292 15.66 15.17 -2.44
N PHE A 293 14.38 14.91 -2.15
CA PHE A 293 13.74 13.62 -2.40
C PHE A 293 13.78 13.25 -3.88
N LYS A 294 13.50 14.20 -4.79
CA LYS A 294 13.60 13.98 -6.23
C LYS A 294 15.03 13.69 -6.68
N LYS A 295 16.05 14.34 -6.12
CA LYS A 295 17.47 14.06 -6.41
C LYS A 295 17.84 12.63 -6.04
N LEU A 296 17.40 12.18 -4.85
CA LEU A 296 17.65 10.84 -4.33
C LEU A 296 16.89 9.78 -5.13
N TYR A 297 15.57 9.85 -5.13
CA TYR A 297 14.68 8.79 -5.62
C TYR A 297 14.31 8.94 -7.10
N GLY A 298 14.65 10.05 -7.75
CA GLY A 298 14.28 10.30 -9.16
C GLY A 298 12.79 10.55 -9.37
N THR A 299 12.03 10.76 -8.30
CA THR A 299 10.58 11.02 -8.34
C THR A 299 10.20 12.06 -7.29
N LYS A 300 9.14 12.83 -7.56
CA LYS A 300 8.50 13.65 -6.53
C LYS A 300 7.60 12.77 -5.65
N THR A 301 7.31 13.24 -4.44
CA THR A 301 6.23 12.71 -3.60
C THR A 301 4.88 12.89 -4.30
N GLY A 302 3.94 11.98 -4.03
CA GLY A 302 2.58 12.06 -4.56
C GLY A 302 1.86 13.34 -4.13
N MET A 303 0.88 13.77 -4.92
CA MET A 303 0.03 14.91 -4.58
C MET A 303 -1.00 14.51 -3.52
N SER A 304 -0.67 14.73 -2.24
CA SER A 304 -1.62 14.58 -1.13
C SER A 304 -2.57 15.77 -1.04
N ASP A 305 -3.71 15.59 -0.35
CA ASP A 305 -4.68 16.68 -0.15
C ASP A 305 -4.07 17.82 0.67
N ASN A 306 -3.24 17.47 1.67
CA ASN A 306 -2.46 18.44 2.44
C ASN A 306 -1.45 19.18 1.55
N LYS A 307 -0.71 18.49 0.66
CA LYS A 307 0.21 19.15 -0.27
C LYS A 307 -0.55 20.12 -1.19
N ARG A 308 -1.67 19.68 -1.77
CA ARG A 308 -2.53 20.50 -2.63
C ARG A 308 -3.02 21.75 -1.90
N ARG A 309 -3.56 21.58 -0.69
CA ARG A 309 -4.07 22.66 0.15
C ARG A 309 -2.96 23.63 0.54
N ALA A 310 -1.78 23.13 0.91
CA ALA A 310 -0.64 23.97 1.23
C ALA A 310 -0.19 24.83 0.02
N ILE A 311 -0.15 24.24 -1.19
CA ILE A 311 0.13 24.99 -2.42
C ILE A 311 -0.90 26.10 -2.64
N GLN A 312 -2.20 25.79 -2.52
CA GLN A 312 -3.28 26.77 -2.68
C GLN A 312 -3.25 27.90 -1.64
N LEU A 313 -2.74 27.64 -0.43
CA LEU A 313 -2.63 28.64 0.64
C LEU A 313 -1.43 29.59 0.49
N HIS A 314 -0.37 29.15 -0.20
CA HIS A 314 0.91 29.86 -0.22
C HIS A 314 1.31 30.42 -1.59
N GLU A 315 0.78 29.86 -2.68
CA GLU A 315 1.09 30.27 -4.05
C GLU A 315 -0.09 31.01 -4.69
N SER A 316 0.18 31.73 -5.78
CA SER A 316 -0.88 32.39 -6.55
C SER A 316 -1.85 31.35 -7.17
N PRO A 317 -3.11 31.71 -7.46
CA PRO A 317 -4.05 30.78 -8.10
C PRO A 317 -3.57 30.23 -9.46
N GLU A 318 -2.74 30.96 -10.18
CA GLU A 318 -2.14 30.53 -11.44
C GLU A 318 -1.00 29.54 -11.21
N ASP A 319 -0.07 29.87 -10.32
CA ASP A 319 1.05 29.00 -9.97
C ASP A 319 0.57 27.69 -9.34
N ALA A 320 -0.42 27.77 -8.45
CA ALA A 320 -1.02 26.60 -7.82
C ALA A 320 -1.62 25.66 -8.87
N ARG A 321 -2.38 26.19 -9.84
CA ARG A 321 -2.93 25.40 -10.95
C ARG A 321 -1.82 24.74 -11.77
N ASN A 322 -0.79 25.49 -12.14
CA ASN A 322 0.34 24.98 -12.91
C ASN A 322 1.09 23.87 -12.15
N MET A 323 1.37 24.06 -10.86
CA MET A 323 2.05 23.06 -10.02
C MET A 323 1.22 21.79 -9.85
N ILE A 324 -0.11 21.93 -9.64
CA ILE A 324 -1.02 20.79 -9.53
C ILE A 324 -1.10 20.04 -10.86
N PHE A 325 -1.21 20.76 -11.99
CA PHE A 325 -1.24 20.15 -13.32
C PHE A 325 0.06 19.39 -13.64
N GLN A 326 1.23 19.98 -13.35
CA GLN A 326 2.53 19.32 -13.52
C GLN A 326 2.73 18.09 -12.63
N SER A 327 1.97 17.98 -11.54
CA SER A 327 2.00 16.82 -10.64
C SER A 327 1.09 15.67 -11.10
N MET A 328 0.26 15.88 -12.12
CA MET A 328 -0.58 14.82 -12.68
C MET A 328 0.29 13.69 -13.28
N PRO A 329 -0.17 12.43 -13.20
CA PRO A 329 0.58 11.30 -13.73
C PRO A 329 0.82 11.47 -15.25
N SER A 330 2.04 11.80 -15.64
CA SER A 330 2.47 11.75 -17.04
C SER A 330 3.04 10.36 -17.36
N LYS A 331 3.40 10.10 -18.63
CA LYS A 331 4.07 8.86 -19.12
C LYS A 331 5.33 8.44 -18.33
N GLN A 332 5.80 9.22 -17.35
CA GLN A 332 6.90 8.91 -16.43
C GLN A 332 6.79 7.56 -15.69
N TYR A 333 5.59 7.01 -15.52
CA TYR A 333 5.42 5.67 -14.94
C TYR A 333 6.20 4.60 -15.71
N ASN A 334 6.22 4.69 -17.05
CA ASN A 334 6.93 3.73 -17.91
C ASN A 334 8.45 3.85 -17.75
N ASN A 335 9.00 5.07 -17.73
CA ASN A 335 10.46 5.30 -17.59
C ASN A 335 10.99 4.78 -16.23
N LYS A 336 10.20 4.88 -15.15
CA LYS A 336 10.59 4.37 -13.83
C LYS A 336 10.65 2.85 -13.82
N ILE A 337 9.67 2.20 -14.44
CA ILE A 337 9.66 0.75 -14.59
C ILE A 337 10.87 0.29 -15.42
N GLU A 338 11.19 0.98 -16.51
CA GLU A 338 12.39 0.68 -17.32
C GLU A 338 13.68 0.79 -16.51
N GLN A 339 13.82 1.83 -15.69
CA GLN A 339 14.99 1.99 -14.80
C GLN A 339 15.11 0.83 -13.80
N LEU A 340 13.99 0.42 -13.19
CA LEU A 340 13.97 -0.72 -12.27
C LEU A 340 14.30 -2.04 -12.97
N ILE A 341 13.91 -2.20 -14.23
CA ILE A 341 14.28 -3.38 -15.04
C ILE A 341 15.77 -3.37 -15.38
N GLN A 342 16.31 -2.24 -15.83
CA GLN A 342 17.74 -2.09 -16.13
C GLN A 342 18.62 -2.35 -14.91
N ALA A 343 18.18 -1.93 -13.72
CA ALA A 343 18.85 -2.20 -12.46
C ALA A 343 18.68 -3.65 -11.95
N GLY A 344 17.91 -4.50 -12.65
CA GLY A 344 17.64 -5.87 -12.24
C GLY A 344 16.75 -6.00 -11.00
N ILE A 345 16.06 -4.92 -10.60
CA ILE A 345 15.14 -4.90 -9.47
C ILE A 345 13.77 -5.46 -9.85
N LEU A 346 13.27 -5.10 -11.03
CA LEU A 346 12.08 -5.69 -11.63
C LEU A 346 12.49 -6.59 -12.80
N ASN A 347 11.86 -7.76 -12.93
CA ASN A 347 12.10 -8.63 -14.08
C ASN A 347 11.28 -8.24 -15.32
N SER A 348 10.19 -7.49 -15.12
CA SER A 348 9.20 -7.20 -16.16
C SER A 348 8.43 -5.90 -15.87
N PRO A 349 7.83 -5.28 -16.91
CA PRO A 349 6.92 -4.14 -16.81
C PRO A 349 5.45 -4.51 -16.57
N TYR A 350 5.07 -5.79 -16.39
CA TYR A 350 3.74 -6.23 -15.93
C TYR A 350 3.86 -7.25 -14.78
N PRO A 351 3.05 -7.18 -13.71
CA PRO A 351 3.12 -8.18 -12.65
C PRO A 351 2.71 -9.54 -13.24
N PRO A 352 3.34 -10.67 -12.84
CA PRO A 352 2.89 -11.98 -13.28
C PRO A 352 1.45 -12.22 -12.81
N SER A 353 0.53 -12.39 -13.75
CA SER A 353 -0.86 -12.74 -13.49
C SER A 353 -1.39 -13.58 -14.65
N ALA A 354 -2.31 -14.49 -14.36
CA ALA A 354 -3.02 -15.26 -15.39
C ALA A 354 -3.85 -14.37 -16.32
N ASP A 355 -4.13 -13.13 -15.91
CA ASP A 355 -4.99 -12.17 -16.61
C ASP A 355 -4.19 -11.15 -17.42
N ASN A 356 -2.85 -11.17 -17.38
CA ASN A 356 -2.04 -10.25 -18.17
C ASN A 356 -0.73 -10.87 -18.69
N CYS A 357 -0.35 -10.45 -19.90
CA CYS A 357 0.92 -10.83 -20.47
C CYS A 357 2.04 -10.13 -19.69
N SER A 358 2.96 -10.90 -19.13
CA SER A 358 4.07 -10.37 -18.35
C SER A 358 5.06 -9.56 -19.19
N ASN A 359 5.00 -9.59 -20.52
CA ASN A 359 5.85 -8.74 -21.36
C ASN A 359 5.16 -7.46 -21.87
N CYS A 360 3.87 -7.54 -22.23
CA CYS A 360 3.17 -6.43 -22.90
C CYS A 360 1.82 -6.05 -22.27
N GLY A 361 1.39 -6.74 -21.22
CA GLY A 361 0.16 -6.45 -20.48
C GLY A 361 -1.14 -6.87 -21.14
N ALA A 362 -1.10 -7.47 -22.34
CA ALA A 362 -2.29 -7.96 -23.03
C ALA A 362 -3.05 -8.99 -22.17
N LYS A 363 -4.38 -8.87 -22.11
CA LYS A 363 -5.24 -9.72 -21.27
C LYS A 363 -5.67 -11.03 -21.92
N HIS A 364 -5.34 -11.22 -23.19
CA HIS A 364 -5.70 -12.37 -23.98
C HIS A 364 -4.54 -12.72 -24.92
N LEU A 365 -4.59 -13.91 -25.52
CA LEU A 365 -3.70 -14.29 -26.60
C LEU A 365 -3.74 -13.24 -27.72
N LYS A 366 -2.56 -12.94 -28.29
CA LYS A 366 -2.37 -11.90 -29.31
C LYS A 366 -3.24 -12.15 -30.55
N ASP A 367 -3.40 -13.42 -30.91
CA ASP A 367 -4.05 -13.85 -32.16
C ASP A 367 -5.44 -14.47 -31.91
N GLN A 368 -5.84 -14.66 -30.64
CA GLN A 368 -7.12 -15.28 -30.27
C GLN A 368 -7.73 -14.54 -29.06
N PRO A 369 -8.45 -13.42 -29.29
CA PRO A 369 -9.16 -12.71 -28.24
C PRO A 369 -10.20 -13.63 -27.57
N GLY A 370 -10.12 -13.80 -26.25
CA GLY A 370 -11.02 -14.67 -25.47
C GLY A 370 -10.42 -15.99 -25.00
N LYS A 371 -9.23 -16.37 -25.49
CA LYS A 371 -8.47 -17.51 -24.93
C LYS A 371 -7.47 -17.09 -23.85
N PRO A 372 -7.25 -17.94 -22.82
CA PRO A 372 -6.34 -17.65 -21.73
C PRO A 372 -4.90 -17.54 -22.20
N LEU A 373 -4.09 -16.76 -21.49
CA LEU A 373 -2.70 -16.52 -21.83
C LEU A 373 -1.85 -17.80 -21.74
N LEU A 374 -0.76 -17.84 -22.51
CA LEU A 374 0.21 -18.93 -22.49
C LEU A 374 1.01 -18.90 -21.20
N CYS A 375 0.92 -19.95 -20.41
CA CYS A 375 1.78 -20.08 -19.23
C CYS A 375 3.19 -20.51 -19.62
N CYS A 376 4.21 -20.01 -18.93
CA CYS A 376 5.58 -20.48 -19.07
C CYS A 376 5.69 -21.97 -18.70
N GLY A 377 6.09 -22.81 -19.66
CA GLY A 377 6.26 -24.25 -19.43
C GLY A 377 7.31 -24.64 -18.38
N GLY A 378 8.29 -23.76 -18.09
CA GLY A 378 9.32 -24.03 -17.08
C GLY A 378 8.87 -23.71 -15.65
N CYS A 379 8.56 -22.45 -15.37
CA CYS A 379 8.22 -22.00 -14.02
C CYS A 379 6.72 -22.09 -13.68
N LYS A 380 5.85 -22.22 -14.68
CA LYS A 380 4.39 -22.21 -14.57
C LYS A 380 3.82 -21.04 -13.74
N SER A 381 4.54 -19.92 -13.70
CA SER A 381 4.22 -18.78 -12.82
C SER A 381 4.20 -17.43 -13.55
N ILE A 382 4.36 -17.44 -14.88
CA ILE A 382 4.40 -16.25 -15.73
C ILE A 382 3.59 -16.55 -16.99
N TRP A 383 2.79 -15.57 -17.45
CA TRP A 383 1.86 -15.74 -18.57
C TRP A 383 2.16 -14.77 -19.71
N TYR A 384 1.89 -15.18 -20.94
CA TYR A 384 2.22 -14.44 -22.16
C TYR A 384 1.11 -14.50 -23.19
N CYS A 385 0.89 -13.40 -23.90
CA CYS A 385 -0.08 -13.39 -24.99
C CYS A 385 0.43 -14.08 -26.26
N CYS A 386 1.74 -14.30 -26.38
CA CYS A 386 2.34 -15.00 -27.51
C CYS A 386 3.78 -15.45 -27.18
N ARG A 387 4.34 -16.31 -28.04
CA ARG A 387 5.72 -16.80 -27.89
C ARG A 387 6.76 -15.68 -27.95
N ASP A 388 6.56 -14.64 -28.76
CA ASP A 388 7.49 -13.51 -28.84
C ASP A 388 7.60 -12.76 -27.52
N CYS A 389 6.47 -12.55 -26.85
CA CYS A 389 6.42 -11.93 -25.53
C CYS A 389 7.17 -12.77 -24.50
N GLN A 390 6.99 -14.10 -24.54
CA GLN A 390 7.74 -15.01 -23.70
C GLN A 390 9.25 -14.91 -23.95
N VAL A 391 9.70 -14.90 -25.21
CA VAL A 391 11.13 -14.85 -25.55
C VAL A 391 11.76 -13.52 -25.10
N LYS A 392 11.06 -12.40 -25.29
CA LYS A 392 11.53 -11.07 -24.86
C LYS A 392 11.68 -11.00 -23.34
N ASP A 393 10.65 -11.39 -22.60
CA ASP A 393 10.69 -11.43 -21.13
C ASP A 393 11.74 -12.42 -20.59
N TYR A 394 11.86 -13.59 -21.21
CA TYR A 394 12.88 -14.59 -20.85
C TYR A 394 14.30 -14.02 -20.97
N LYS A 395 14.58 -13.26 -22.04
CA LYS A 395 15.87 -12.57 -22.23
C LYS A 395 16.07 -11.40 -21.25
N ALA A 396 14.99 -10.71 -20.87
CA ALA A 396 15.04 -9.51 -20.03
C ALA A 396 15.34 -9.77 -18.55
N GLY A 397 15.17 -11.01 -18.06
CA GLY A 397 15.51 -11.35 -16.68
C GLY A 397 14.84 -12.62 -16.17
N HIS A 398 13.71 -13.00 -16.76
CA HIS A 398 12.97 -14.19 -16.34
C HIS A 398 13.80 -15.48 -16.43
N LYS A 399 14.77 -15.61 -17.35
CA LYS A 399 15.62 -16.81 -17.49
C LYS A 399 16.24 -17.31 -16.18
N VAL A 400 16.71 -16.39 -15.31
CA VAL A 400 17.37 -16.78 -14.04
C VAL A 400 16.37 -17.40 -13.06
N ALA A 401 15.23 -16.74 -12.86
CA ALA A 401 14.15 -17.25 -12.01
C ALA A 401 13.53 -18.54 -12.59
N CYS A 402 13.35 -18.59 -13.91
CA CYS A 402 12.78 -19.74 -14.62
C CYS A 402 13.64 -20.99 -14.46
N LYS A 403 14.96 -20.86 -14.63
CA LYS A 403 15.89 -21.98 -14.51
C LYS A 403 16.00 -22.53 -13.09
N LYS A 404 15.78 -21.69 -12.08
CA LYS A 404 15.71 -22.14 -10.68
C LYS A 404 14.40 -22.89 -10.39
N ALA A 405 13.29 -22.43 -10.97
CA ALA A 405 11.98 -23.06 -10.82
C ALA A 405 11.83 -24.36 -11.62
N ALA A 406 12.46 -24.46 -12.81
CA ALA A 406 12.35 -25.61 -13.72
C ALA A 406 13.35 -26.76 -13.46
N LYS A 407 14.22 -26.62 -12.45
CA LYS A 407 15.11 -27.69 -11.97
C LYS A 407 14.48 -28.56 -10.86
N ARG A 408 13.17 -28.37 -10.67
CA ARG A 408 12.26 -29.14 -9.84
C ARG A 408 11.16 -29.64 -10.75
#